data_AF-A0A2E2HIY1-F1
#
_entry.id   AF-A0A2E2HIY1-F1
#
_cell.length_a   1.000
_cell.length_b   1.000
_cell.length_c   1.000
_cell.angle_alpha   90.00
_cell.angle_beta   90.00
_cell.angle_gamma   90.00
#
_symmetry.space_group_name_H-M   'P 1'
#
loop_
_entity.id
_entity.type
_entity.pdbx_description
1 polymer ?
#
loop_
_entity_poly.entity_id
_entity_poly.type
_entity_poly.pdbx_seq_one_letter_code
_entity_poly.pdbx_strand_id
1 'polypeptide(L)'
;MSGRTSIIMAWEKDPLHLQPSKGYLRVRRVNRAIMETWFREISTVDVDTLPEEGGVIYTAWHPGGLIDPMLMMAALPGGLTFAAKSTLFKIPILSRIMKWINVQPVQRAQDSDASTEERKKANSKLIDTLAELVANGERIAIFPEGMSHTESYAVELKTGAARIFLEAHRRALETGKPVPSIVPIGLHYSDQHKFRERVSLQINRAVETPPLPRAEGAPQPTKSELSEYGDQAHDRAWVSEVTTMLQTELNRISHAQESWEDRELVWRARRMIHTIRSGENVSKINYNEAILGSRRVRAAWQYLSVHDAQRTEEIEEKFKLHHNEMERIQLRSWELKDRKKKISKKSFVKNFAFWLWSASWMLGFVTWSAMIATGVPYMFVRLFVSMKASKEENKAGIGSMKLLYSVGLYPIWWLFCAITLGWFIASANSPLQSFELPGLILPVLAAIPWILVSAILLFWWPVSARLHLKLFQRLCKSWRNLRLWFKLRSGQIEWDALIHAHQTLATEMASIGNGLVLPGDPDWNDPPSGKDDWEMVQFRPS
;
A
#
# COMPACT_ATOMS: atom_id res chain seq x y z
N MET A 1 -11.97 25.08 19.64
CA MET A 1 -10.89 25.54 18.73
C MET A 1 -10.21 24.30 18.15
N SER A 2 -10.53 23.94 16.90
CA SER A 2 -9.99 22.73 16.28
C SER A 2 -8.63 23.03 15.64
N GLY A 3 -7.58 22.38 16.14
CA GLY A 3 -6.25 22.42 15.54
C GLY A 3 -6.29 21.89 14.11
N ARG A 4 -6.16 22.80 13.14
CA ARG A 4 -5.84 22.43 11.77
C ARG A 4 -4.33 22.21 11.68
N THR A 5 -3.97 21.06 11.12
CA THR A 5 -2.74 20.81 10.36
C THR A 5 -1.43 20.99 11.14
N SER A 6 -1.03 19.98 11.90
CA SER A 6 0.38 19.61 11.90
C SER A 6 0.63 18.80 10.63
N ILE A 7 1.67 19.19 9.90
CA ILE A 7 2.13 18.54 8.69
C ILE A 7 2.59 17.13 9.11
N ILE A 8 1.82 16.10 8.77
CA ILE A 8 2.28 14.71 8.88
C ILE A 8 3.45 14.61 7.91
N MET A 9 4.68 14.74 8.41
CA MET A 9 5.84 14.34 7.63
C MET A 9 5.66 12.85 7.37
N ALA A 10 5.36 12.47 6.13
CA ALA A 10 5.20 11.06 5.76
C ALA A 10 6.45 10.23 6.09
N TRP A 11 7.58 10.91 6.34
CA TRP A 11 8.87 10.30 6.54
C TRP A 11 9.58 10.90 7.75
N GLU A 12 9.90 10.04 8.72
CA GLU A 12 10.70 10.44 9.87
C GLU A 12 12.18 10.61 9.51
N LYS A 13 12.90 11.24 10.44
CA LYS A 13 14.36 11.38 10.38
C LYS A 13 15.01 10.11 10.93
N ASP A 14 16.17 9.78 10.38
CA ASP A 14 16.98 8.67 10.89
C ASP A 14 17.54 9.01 12.28
N PRO A 15 17.42 8.11 13.28
CA PRO A 15 18.08 8.25 14.56
C PRO A 15 19.60 8.40 14.41
N LEU A 16 20.24 9.11 15.34
CA LEU A 16 21.70 9.35 15.27
C LEU A 16 22.52 8.06 15.26
N HIS A 17 22.05 7.02 15.94
CA HIS A 17 22.71 5.70 15.99
C HIS A 17 22.48 4.85 14.72
N LEU A 18 21.62 5.29 13.79
CA LEU A 18 21.25 4.55 12.57
C LEU A 18 21.39 5.42 11.33
N GLN A 19 22.63 5.75 10.96
CA GLN A 19 22.89 6.58 9.78
C GLN A 19 23.12 5.73 8.53
N PRO A 20 22.21 5.78 7.52
CA PRO A 20 22.39 5.04 6.29
C PRO A 20 23.56 5.57 5.45
N SER A 21 24.06 4.74 4.54
CA SER A 21 25.09 5.18 3.59
C SER A 21 24.59 6.33 2.71
N LYS A 22 25.52 7.17 2.20
CA LYS A 22 25.18 8.25 1.25
C LYS A 22 24.49 7.71 -0.02
N GLY A 23 24.86 6.50 -0.45
CA GLY A 23 24.22 5.82 -1.58
C GLY A 23 22.76 5.49 -1.28
N TYR A 24 22.50 4.92 -0.11
CA TYR A 24 21.16 4.61 0.36
C TYR A 24 20.29 5.87 0.46
N LEU A 25 20.79 6.95 1.05
CA LEU A 25 20.05 8.22 1.17
C LEU A 25 19.65 8.82 -0.19
N ARG A 26 20.49 8.67 -1.22
CA ARG A 26 20.16 9.11 -2.59
C ARG A 26 19.00 8.29 -3.17
N VAL A 27 19.04 6.97 -3.01
CA VAL A 27 17.97 6.08 -3.48
C VAL A 27 16.68 6.33 -2.70
N ARG A 28 16.74 6.48 -1.37
CA ARG A 28 15.60 6.85 -0.52
C ARG A 28 14.93 8.14 -0.98
N ARG A 29 15.69 9.18 -1.33
CA ARG A 29 15.12 10.44 -1.83
C ARG A 29 14.32 10.24 -3.12
N VAL A 30 14.83 9.42 -4.04
CA VAL A 30 14.12 9.05 -5.27
C VAL A 30 12.87 8.23 -4.94
N ASN A 31 12.97 7.23 -4.06
CA ASN A 31 11.83 6.44 -3.62
C ASN A 31 10.73 7.30 -3.00
N ARG A 32 11.07 8.23 -2.09
CA ARG A 32 10.10 9.17 -1.48
C ARG A 32 9.36 9.98 -2.54
N ALA A 33 10.08 10.57 -3.51
CA ALA A 33 9.47 11.32 -4.60
C ALA A 33 8.53 10.44 -5.48
N ILE A 34 8.94 9.20 -5.75
CA ILE A 34 8.13 8.24 -6.51
C ILE A 34 6.88 7.85 -5.71
N MET A 35 7.01 7.53 -4.42
CA MET A 35 5.89 7.14 -3.55
C MET A 35 4.90 8.29 -3.38
N GLU A 36 5.35 9.53 -3.15
CA GLU A 36 4.51 10.73 -3.09
C GLU A 36 3.81 11.03 -4.42
N THR A 37 4.39 10.59 -5.53
CA THR A 37 3.77 10.69 -6.87
C THR A 37 2.81 9.54 -7.12
N TRP A 38 3.07 8.34 -6.60
CA TRP A 38 2.23 7.16 -6.77
C TRP A 38 1.01 7.16 -5.83
N PHE A 39 1.19 7.39 -4.53
CA PHE A 39 0.12 7.40 -3.49
C PHE A 39 -0.33 8.77 -3.03
N ARG A 40 -1.62 9.09 -3.18
CA ARG A 40 -2.14 10.44 -2.85
C ARG A 40 -2.13 10.73 -1.35
N GLU A 41 -1.99 9.67 -0.57
CA GLU A 41 -2.02 9.65 0.89
C GLU A 41 -1.13 8.50 1.34
N ILE A 42 -0.18 8.81 2.22
CA ILE A 42 0.80 7.88 2.79
C ILE A 42 0.75 8.10 4.29
N SER A 43 0.51 7.05 5.06
CA SER A 43 0.57 7.08 6.51
C SER A 43 1.57 6.05 7.03
N THR A 44 2.41 6.48 7.96
CA THR A 44 3.26 5.62 8.79
C THR A 44 2.69 5.63 10.20
N VAL A 45 2.49 4.47 10.79
CA VAL A 45 1.85 4.30 12.11
C VAL A 45 2.84 3.59 13.02
N ASP A 46 2.94 4.09 14.26
CA ASP A 46 3.73 3.51 15.37
C ASP A 46 5.23 3.40 15.09
N VAL A 47 5.84 4.44 14.48
CA VAL A 47 7.29 4.44 14.22
C VAL A 47 8.12 4.57 15.50
N ASP A 48 7.56 5.22 16.50
CA ASP A 48 8.09 5.39 17.84
C ASP A 48 8.13 4.11 18.67
N THR A 49 7.44 3.04 18.25
CA THR A 49 7.48 1.74 18.95
C THR A 49 8.61 0.82 18.48
N LEU A 50 9.46 1.29 17.56
CA LEU A 50 10.59 0.50 17.09
C LEU A 50 11.62 0.28 18.21
N PRO A 51 12.21 -0.91 18.31
CA PRO A 51 13.31 -1.15 19.24
C PRO A 51 14.46 -0.14 19.03
N GLU A 52 14.90 0.49 20.13
CA GLU A 52 16.00 1.46 20.12
C GLU A 52 17.37 0.78 20.06
N GLU A 53 17.47 -0.44 20.60
CA GLU A 53 18.69 -1.24 20.64
C GLU A 53 18.55 -2.54 19.85
N GLY A 54 19.70 -3.07 19.41
CA GLY A 54 19.76 -4.34 18.68
C GLY A 54 19.39 -4.20 17.20
N GLY A 55 19.65 -5.27 16.44
CA GLY A 55 19.25 -5.33 15.04
C GLY A 55 17.76 -5.62 14.90
N VAL A 56 17.18 -5.22 13.76
CA VAL A 56 15.74 -5.45 13.49
C VAL A 56 15.55 -6.24 12.21
N ILE A 57 14.78 -7.32 12.31
CA ILE A 57 14.29 -8.08 11.16
C ILE A 57 12.85 -7.68 10.91
N TYR A 58 12.63 -6.85 9.89
CA TYR A 58 11.29 -6.52 9.44
C TYR A 58 10.71 -7.66 8.61
N THR A 59 9.53 -8.14 9.01
CA THR A 59 8.76 -9.13 8.23
C THR A 59 7.49 -8.48 7.70
N ALA A 60 7.16 -8.72 6.43
CA ALA A 60 5.95 -8.20 5.81
C ALA A 60 5.40 -9.20 4.79
N TRP A 61 4.09 -9.19 4.58
CA TRP A 61 3.50 -9.76 3.37
C TRP A 61 3.83 -8.92 2.13
N HIS A 62 3.75 -9.48 0.91
CA HIS A 62 4.30 -8.86 -0.30
C HIS A 62 3.31 -8.60 -1.46
N PRO A 63 2.24 -7.81 -1.25
CA PRO A 63 1.19 -7.66 -2.25
C PRO A 63 1.50 -6.62 -3.34
N GLY A 64 2.42 -5.67 -3.10
CA GLY A 64 2.72 -4.54 -4.00
C GLY A 64 3.89 -4.78 -4.97
N GLY A 65 4.60 -5.90 -4.84
CA GLY A 65 5.82 -6.17 -5.60
C GLY A 65 6.89 -5.11 -5.29
N LEU A 66 7.54 -4.53 -6.31
CA LEU A 66 8.58 -3.50 -6.13
C LEU A 66 8.14 -2.29 -5.29
N ILE A 67 6.83 -1.99 -5.23
CA ILE A 67 6.31 -0.88 -4.44
C ILE A 67 6.55 -1.10 -2.94
N ASP A 68 6.48 -2.34 -2.45
CA ASP A 68 6.66 -2.67 -1.04
C ASP A 68 8.06 -2.30 -0.50
N PRO A 69 9.18 -2.81 -1.08
CA PRO A 69 10.51 -2.43 -0.62
C PRO A 69 10.80 -0.93 -0.83
N MET A 70 10.25 -0.31 -1.89
CA MET A 70 10.38 1.14 -2.10
C MET A 70 9.71 1.94 -0.98
N LEU A 71 8.51 1.53 -0.56
CA LEU A 71 7.76 2.16 0.52
C LEU A 71 8.46 1.95 1.87
N MET A 72 8.89 0.73 2.17
CA MET A 72 9.63 0.42 3.40
C MET A 72 10.93 1.23 3.49
N MET A 73 11.70 1.35 2.39
CA MET A 73 12.89 2.21 2.36
C MET A 73 12.57 3.70 2.54
N ALA A 74 11.41 4.15 2.07
CA ALA A 74 11.00 5.54 2.19
C ALA A 74 10.60 5.90 3.64
N ALA A 75 9.89 4.97 4.30
CA ALA A 75 9.24 5.12 5.60
C ALA A 75 10.12 4.76 6.79
N LEU A 76 10.78 3.60 6.78
CA LEU A 76 11.45 3.07 7.96
C LEU A 76 12.79 3.78 8.23
N PRO A 77 13.12 4.08 9.49
CA PRO A 77 14.38 4.72 9.84
C PRO A 77 15.58 3.75 9.71
N GLY A 78 16.76 4.31 9.44
CA GLY A 78 18.02 3.58 9.27
C GLY A 78 18.20 3.00 7.87
N GLY A 79 19.35 2.38 7.60
CA GLY A 79 19.59 1.64 6.36
C GLY A 79 18.85 0.30 6.40
N LEU A 80 18.21 -0.09 5.29
CA LEU A 80 17.46 -1.34 5.20
C LEU A 80 18.06 -2.26 4.14
N THR A 81 18.52 -3.43 4.58
CA THR A 81 19.06 -4.47 3.70
C THR A 81 17.93 -5.44 3.31
N PHE A 82 17.70 -5.62 2.00
CA PHE A 82 16.71 -6.58 1.50
C PHE A 82 17.36 -7.83 0.95
N ALA A 83 16.63 -8.94 1.02
CA ALA A 83 16.96 -10.16 0.29
C ALA A 83 16.11 -10.21 -1.01
N ALA A 84 16.73 -10.20 -2.19
CA ALA A 84 16.02 -10.11 -3.47
C ALA A 84 16.45 -11.18 -4.49
N LYS A 85 15.57 -11.47 -5.46
CA LYS A 85 15.82 -12.48 -6.52
C LYS A 85 17.13 -12.22 -7.26
N SER A 86 18.00 -13.23 -7.32
CA SER A 86 19.33 -13.14 -7.93
C SER A 86 19.32 -12.68 -9.40
N THR A 87 18.28 -12.99 -10.17
CA THR A 87 18.19 -12.59 -11.59
C THR A 87 18.13 -11.07 -11.77
N LEU A 88 17.66 -10.31 -10.78
CA LEU A 88 17.61 -8.84 -10.84
C LEU A 88 19.01 -8.24 -10.95
N PHE A 89 20.03 -8.95 -10.45
CA PHE A 89 21.42 -8.50 -10.48
C PHE A 89 22.06 -8.61 -11.87
N LYS A 90 21.41 -9.31 -12.81
CA LYS A 90 21.83 -9.37 -14.23
C LYS A 90 21.48 -8.09 -15.00
N ILE A 91 20.64 -7.21 -14.45
CA ILE A 91 20.23 -5.94 -15.08
C ILE A 91 21.23 -4.84 -14.68
N PRO A 92 22.04 -4.25 -15.61
CA PRO A 92 23.19 -3.42 -15.25
C PRO A 92 22.88 -2.21 -14.35
N ILE A 93 21.86 -1.42 -14.69
CA ILE A 93 21.47 -0.22 -13.93
C ILE A 93 20.90 -0.63 -12.57
N LEU A 94 20.02 -1.64 -12.54
CA LEU A 94 19.40 -2.13 -11.31
C LEU A 94 20.45 -2.73 -10.36
N SER A 95 21.42 -3.48 -10.89
CA SER A 95 22.53 -4.05 -10.12
C SER A 95 23.36 -2.98 -9.40
N ARG A 96 23.62 -1.85 -10.07
CA ARG A 96 24.32 -0.72 -9.44
C ARG A 96 23.50 -0.09 -8.32
N ILE A 97 22.20 0.09 -8.51
CA ILE A 97 21.29 0.61 -7.48
C ILE A 97 21.25 -0.34 -6.29
N MET A 98 21.05 -1.64 -6.52
CA MET A 98 20.99 -2.67 -5.48
C MET A 98 22.26 -2.73 -4.62
N LYS A 99 23.44 -2.55 -5.23
CA LYS A 99 24.71 -2.43 -4.49
C LYS A 99 24.75 -1.19 -3.58
N TRP A 100 24.18 -0.06 -4.00
CA TRP A 100 24.12 1.16 -3.17
C TRP A 100 23.22 1.03 -1.94
N ILE A 101 22.23 0.14 -1.99
CA ILE A 101 21.29 -0.13 -0.89
C ILE A 101 21.55 -1.49 -0.20
N ASN A 102 22.74 -2.07 -0.41
CA ASN A 102 23.17 -3.32 0.22
C ASN A 102 22.22 -4.52 0.05
N VAL A 103 21.49 -4.62 -1.06
CA VAL A 103 20.58 -5.75 -1.31
C VAL A 103 21.37 -7.03 -1.50
N GLN A 104 20.97 -8.10 -0.80
CA GLN A 104 21.58 -9.41 -0.85
C GLN A 104 20.84 -10.35 -1.82
N PRO A 105 21.54 -11.11 -2.67
CA PRO A 105 20.92 -12.00 -3.65
C PRO A 105 20.42 -13.31 -3.00
N VAL A 106 19.18 -13.71 -3.32
CA VAL A 106 18.54 -14.98 -2.92
C VAL A 106 18.39 -15.89 -4.12
N GLN A 107 18.73 -17.18 -3.97
CA GLN A 107 18.44 -18.21 -4.96
C GLN A 107 17.12 -18.92 -4.62
N ARG A 108 16.12 -18.77 -5.50
CA ARG A 108 14.80 -19.40 -5.36
C ARG A 108 14.73 -20.62 -6.28
N ALA A 109 14.05 -21.68 -5.84
CA ALA A 109 14.01 -22.94 -6.57
C ALA A 109 13.46 -22.80 -8.00
N GLN A 110 12.48 -21.93 -8.18
CA GLN A 110 11.83 -21.62 -9.46
C GLN A 110 12.64 -20.68 -10.39
N ASP A 111 13.73 -20.08 -9.90
CA ASP A 111 14.45 -19.00 -10.58
C ASP A 111 15.88 -19.36 -10.99
N SER A 112 16.35 -20.56 -10.61
CA SER A 112 17.73 -20.98 -10.81
C SER A 112 17.80 -22.37 -11.44
N ASP A 113 18.58 -22.49 -12.51
CA ASP A 113 19.00 -23.78 -13.07
C ASP A 113 20.08 -24.48 -12.22
N ALA A 114 20.47 -23.85 -11.09
CA ALA A 114 21.46 -24.37 -10.15
C ALA A 114 20.93 -25.61 -9.42
N SER A 115 21.85 -26.53 -9.11
CA SER A 115 21.54 -27.76 -8.40
C SER A 115 21.00 -27.48 -6.98
N THR A 116 20.29 -28.44 -6.40
CA THR A 116 19.73 -28.30 -5.04
C THR A 116 20.81 -27.98 -4.00
N GLU A 117 21.99 -28.58 -4.11
CA GLU A 117 23.09 -28.37 -3.16
C GLU A 117 23.75 -26.99 -3.31
N GLU A 118 23.94 -26.50 -4.53
CA GLU A 118 24.44 -25.13 -4.75
C GLU A 118 23.49 -24.08 -4.17
N ARG A 119 22.18 -24.26 -4.36
CA ARG A 119 21.16 -23.37 -3.79
C ARG A 119 21.18 -23.40 -2.27
N LYS A 120 21.27 -24.59 -1.66
CA LYS A 120 21.38 -24.73 -0.20
C LYS A 120 22.61 -23.98 0.32
N LYS A 121 23.78 -24.19 -0.29
CA LYS A 121 25.03 -23.52 0.10
C LYS A 121 24.94 -22.00 -0.04
N ALA A 122 24.38 -21.51 -1.15
CA ALA A 122 24.18 -20.08 -1.37
C ALA A 122 23.21 -19.46 -0.34
N ASN A 123 22.10 -20.14 -0.05
CA ASN A 123 21.11 -19.67 0.90
C ASN A 123 21.61 -19.75 2.36
N SER A 124 22.45 -20.74 2.72
CA SER A 124 23.12 -20.76 4.02
C SER A 124 24.05 -19.56 4.18
N LYS A 125 24.90 -19.28 3.18
CA LYS A 125 25.77 -18.10 3.20
C LYS A 125 24.99 -16.78 3.31
N LEU A 126 23.84 -16.69 2.65
CA LEU A 126 22.95 -15.54 2.76
C LEU A 126 22.43 -15.39 4.20
N ILE A 127 21.96 -16.48 4.81
CA ILE A 127 21.49 -16.48 6.20
C ILE A 127 22.62 -16.02 7.13
N ASP A 128 23.83 -16.55 6.97
CA ASP A 128 24.99 -16.16 7.77
C ASP A 128 25.31 -14.67 7.64
N THR A 129 25.25 -14.14 6.42
CA THR A 129 25.51 -12.72 6.15
C THR A 129 24.45 -11.85 6.79
N LEU A 130 23.16 -12.17 6.61
CA LEU A 130 22.06 -11.40 7.19
C LEU A 130 22.05 -11.48 8.72
N ALA A 131 22.36 -12.64 9.28
CA ALA A 131 22.48 -12.83 10.72
C ALA A 131 23.63 -12.00 11.31
N GLU A 132 24.76 -11.91 10.63
CA GLU A 132 25.88 -11.04 11.04
C GLU A 132 25.48 -9.56 11.06
N LEU A 133 24.81 -9.07 10.01
CA LEU A 133 24.34 -7.69 9.95
C LEU A 133 23.37 -7.39 11.10
N VAL A 134 22.39 -8.27 11.33
CA VAL A 134 21.40 -8.10 12.41
C VAL A 134 22.07 -8.18 13.80
N ALA A 135 22.99 -9.12 14.03
CA ALA A 135 23.73 -9.21 15.29
C ALA A 135 24.57 -7.94 15.56
N ASN A 136 24.98 -7.23 14.51
CA ASN A 136 25.70 -5.96 14.60
C ASN A 136 24.81 -4.73 14.75
N GLY A 137 23.50 -4.89 14.92
CA GLY A 137 22.56 -3.77 15.07
C GLY A 137 21.97 -3.24 13.77
N GLU A 138 22.25 -3.88 12.62
CA GLU A 138 21.65 -3.46 11.35
C GLU A 138 20.21 -3.93 11.20
N ARG A 139 19.52 -3.32 10.23
CA ARG A 139 18.12 -3.58 9.93
C ARG A 139 17.97 -4.27 8.58
N ILE A 140 17.22 -5.36 8.56
CA ILE A 140 16.93 -6.11 7.34
C ILE A 140 15.42 -6.21 7.12
N ALA A 141 15.00 -6.39 5.87
CA ALA A 141 13.61 -6.69 5.52
C ALA A 141 13.50 -7.99 4.73
N ILE A 142 12.57 -8.83 5.15
CA ILE A 142 12.27 -10.13 4.56
C ILE A 142 10.77 -10.22 4.29
N PHE A 143 10.43 -10.73 3.11
CA PHE A 143 9.07 -11.15 2.76
C PHE A 143 9.02 -12.69 2.86
N PRO A 144 8.59 -13.26 4.01
CA PRO A 144 8.76 -14.68 4.30
C PRO A 144 7.96 -15.63 3.41
N GLU A 145 6.95 -15.16 2.68
CA GLU A 145 6.27 -15.90 1.59
C GLU A 145 7.25 -16.29 0.47
N GLY A 146 8.28 -15.46 0.27
CA GLY A 146 9.28 -15.63 -0.78
C GLY A 146 8.73 -15.48 -2.20
N MET A 147 7.52 -14.94 -2.41
CA MET A 147 6.90 -14.58 -3.69
C MET A 147 6.02 -13.34 -3.49
N SER A 148 5.72 -12.56 -4.55
CA SER A 148 4.59 -11.63 -4.53
C SER A 148 3.34 -12.34 -5.01
N HIS A 149 2.19 -12.15 -4.36
CA HIS A 149 0.92 -12.76 -4.77
C HIS A 149 -0.25 -11.77 -4.76
N THR A 150 -1.38 -12.19 -5.35
CA THR A 150 -2.64 -11.44 -5.38
C THR A 150 -3.68 -11.98 -4.41
N GLU A 151 -3.32 -12.93 -3.54
CA GLU A 151 -4.23 -13.47 -2.52
C GLU A 151 -4.59 -12.44 -1.44
N SER A 152 -5.71 -12.70 -0.74
CA SER A 152 -6.23 -11.81 0.30
C SER A 152 -5.63 -12.07 1.70
N TYR A 153 -4.75 -13.07 1.82
CA TYR A 153 -4.07 -13.53 3.04
C TYR A 153 -2.59 -13.82 2.74
N ALA A 154 -1.73 -13.93 3.77
CA ALA A 154 -0.32 -14.29 3.59
C ALA A 154 -0.20 -15.80 3.29
N VAL A 155 0.47 -16.15 2.19
CA VAL A 155 0.77 -17.54 1.82
C VAL A 155 1.73 -18.18 2.84
N GLU A 156 1.82 -19.51 2.87
CA GLU A 156 2.71 -20.29 3.75
C GLU A 156 4.12 -19.68 3.84
N LEU A 157 4.51 -19.32 5.07
CA LEU A 157 5.80 -18.70 5.35
C LEU A 157 6.96 -19.69 5.28
N LYS A 158 8.08 -19.23 4.71
CA LYS A 158 9.36 -19.94 4.76
C LYS A 158 10.11 -19.62 6.05
N THR A 159 10.90 -20.60 6.50
CA THR A 159 11.68 -20.54 7.74
C THR A 159 12.84 -19.54 7.75
N GLY A 160 13.10 -18.82 6.66
CA GLY A 160 14.29 -17.96 6.50
C GLY A 160 14.40 -16.86 7.55
N ALA A 161 13.30 -16.18 7.89
CA ALA A 161 13.30 -15.11 8.89
C ALA A 161 13.64 -15.65 10.29
N ALA A 162 13.01 -16.75 10.70
CA ALA A 162 13.27 -17.39 12.00
C ALA A 162 14.71 -17.93 12.11
N ARG A 163 15.25 -18.51 11.03
CA ARG A 163 16.65 -18.98 10.99
C ARG A 163 17.67 -17.83 11.12
N ILE A 164 17.44 -16.73 10.42
CA ILE A 164 18.30 -15.54 10.52
C ILE A 164 18.25 -14.95 11.92
N PHE A 165 17.05 -14.88 12.51
CA PHE A 165 16.89 -14.40 13.87
C PHE A 165 17.62 -15.27 14.89
N LEU A 166 17.45 -16.60 14.83
CA LEU A 166 18.08 -17.52 15.77
C LEU A 166 19.62 -17.38 15.75
N GLU A 167 20.20 -17.31 14.56
CA GLU A 167 21.64 -17.15 14.38
C GLU A 167 22.13 -15.76 14.83
N ALA A 168 21.37 -14.70 14.50
CA ALA A 168 21.70 -13.34 14.94
C ALA A 168 21.63 -13.19 16.45
N HIS A 169 20.65 -13.82 17.10
CA HIS A 169 20.47 -13.82 18.54
C HIS A 169 21.67 -14.49 19.23
N ARG A 170 22.08 -15.68 18.77
CA ARG A 170 23.28 -16.37 19.31
C ARG A 170 24.54 -15.51 19.19
N ARG A 171 24.80 -14.94 18.01
CA ARG A 171 25.96 -14.08 17.79
C ARG A 171 25.93 -12.81 18.64
N ALA A 172 24.75 -12.21 18.82
CA ALA A 172 24.61 -11.04 19.69
C ALA A 172 24.98 -11.39 21.14
N LEU A 173 24.52 -12.53 21.66
CA LEU A 173 24.89 -13.01 23.00
C LEU A 173 26.38 -13.30 23.13
N GLU A 174 26.97 -14.02 22.17
CA GLU A 174 28.40 -14.34 22.15
C GLU A 174 29.29 -13.10 22.12
N THR A 175 28.84 -12.04 21.45
CA THR A 175 29.59 -10.78 21.33
C THR A 175 29.18 -9.70 22.32
N GLY A 176 28.27 -10.00 23.27
CA GLY A 176 27.79 -9.07 24.29
C GLY A 176 27.03 -7.87 23.71
N LYS A 177 26.39 -8.02 22.56
CA LYS A 177 25.59 -6.99 21.89
C LYS A 177 24.10 -7.10 22.27
N PRO A 178 23.32 -6.01 22.15
CA PRO A 178 21.88 -6.07 22.39
C PRO A 178 21.18 -7.12 21.50
N VAL A 179 20.21 -7.80 22.09
CA VAL A 179 19.45 -8.87 21.42
C VAL A 179 18.63 -8.28 20.27
N PRO A 180 18.63 -8.89 19.08
CA PRO A 180 17.83 -8.41 17.96
C PRO A 180 16.33 -8.66 18.16
N SER A 181 15.50 -8.02 17.33
CA SER A 181 14.04 -8.16 17.36
C SER A 181 13.47 -8.50 15.98
N ILE A 182 12.36 -9.25 15.94
CA ILE A 182 11.53 -9.41 14.73
C ILE A 182 10.34 -8.47 14.82
N VAL A 183 10.15 -7.60 13.83
CA VAL A 183 9.10 -6.58 13.81
C VAL A 183 8.20 -6.76 12.58
N PRO A 184 6.95 -7.22 12.75
CA PRO A 184 6.00 -7.35 11.65
C PRO A 184 5.52 -5.98 11.14
N ILE A 185 5.48 -5.81 9.82
CA ILE A 185 5.06 -4.58 9.14
C ILE A 185 3.78 -4.85 8.33
N GLY A 186 2.71 -4.13 8.68
CA GLY A 186 1.44 -4.14 7.96
C GLY A 186 1.47 -3.21 6.76
N LEU A 187 1.44 -3.78 5.55
CA LEU A 187 1.36 -3.01 4.30
C LEU A 187 -0.07 -3.01 3.78
N HIS A 188 -0.76 -1.87 3.85
CA HIS A 188 -2.15 -1.77 3.41
C HIS A 188 -2.26 -0.85 2.21
N TYR A 189 -2.85 -1.36 1.14
CA TYR A 189 -3.12 -0.62 -0.09
C TYR A 189 -4.63 -0.51 -0.33
N SER A 190 -5.13 0.68 -0.65
CA SER A 190 -6.54 0.78 -1.09
C SER A 190 -6.75 0.14 -2.46
N ASP A 191 -5.72 0.21 -3.32
CA ASP A 191 -5.52 -0.65 -4.50
C ASP A 191 -4.05 -0.47 -4.94
N GLN A 192 -3.28 -1.55 -4.94
CA GLN A 192 -1.83 -1.53 -5.19
C GLN A 192 -1.45 -1.34 -6.67
N HIS A 193 -2.40 -1.51 -7.60
CA HIS A 193 -2.17 -1.46 -9.04
C HIS A 193 -2.70 -0.16 -9.68
N LYS A 194 -3.38 0.68 -8.90
CA LYS A 194 -3.94 1.96 -9.35
C LYS A 194 -3.13 3.15 -8.85
N PHE A 195 -2.89 4.07 -9.76
CA PHE A 195 -2.23 5.34 -9.48
C PHE A 195 -3.12 6.24 -8.62
N ARG A 196 -2.51 6.99 -7.68
CA ARG A 196 -3.18 7.94 -6.76
C ARG A 196 -4.16 7.29 -5.79
N GLU A 197 -3.89 6.04 -5.46
CA GLU A 197 -4.49 5.35 -4.33
C GLU A 197 -3.80 5.71 -3.01
N ARG A 198 -4.25 5.10 -1.92
CA ARG A 198 -3.79 5.39 -0.56
C ARG A 198 -3.03 4.19 -0.02
N VAL A 199 -2.04 4.45 0.81
CA VAL A 199 -1.25 3.42 1.46
C VAL A 199 -1.02 3.75 2.93
N SER A 200 -1.00 2.72 3.76
CA SER A 200 -0.53 2.81 5.14
C SER A 200 0.51 1.73 5.40
N LEU A 201 1.61 2.13 6.03
CA LEU A 201 2.59 1.23 6.62
C LEU A 201 2.39 1.27 8.14
N GLN A 202 2.11 0.13 8.74
CA GLN A 202 1.91 -0.01 10.19
C GLN A 202 3.06 -0.81 10.78
N ILE A 203 3.72 -0.24 11.77
CA ILE A 203 4.74 -0.94 12.54
C ILE A 203 4.02 -1.61 13.70
N ASN A 204 4.20 -2.92 13.84
CA ASN A 204 3.61 -3.67 14.94
C ASN A 204 4.67 -3.92 16.01
N ARG A 205 4.23 -4.32 17.20
CA ARG A 205 5.14 -4.73 18.27
C ARG A 205 6.11 -5.83 17.82
N ALA A 206 7.25 -5.89 18.48
CA ALA A 206 8.18 -6.99 18.29
C ALA A 206 7.54 -8.34 18.68
N VAL A 207 7.89 -9.39 17.95
CA VAL A 207 7.44 -10.75 18.26
C VAL A 207 8.15 -11.25 19.51
N GLU A 208 7.38 -11.68 20.50
CA GLU A 208 7.88 -12.34 21.70
C GLU A 208 8.26 -13.78 21.35
N THR A 209 9.56 -14.04 21.25
CA THR A 209 10.06 -15.36 20.86
C THR A 209 10.23 -16.27 22.08
N PRO A 210 10.03 -17.60 21.92
CA PRO A 210 10.25 -18.55 22.99
C PRO A 210 11.75 -18.62 23.37
N PRO A 211 12.07 -19.16 24.56
CA PRO A 211 13.45 -19.36 24.99
C PRO A 211 14.29 -20.08 23.93
N LEU A 212 15.58 -19.74 23.85
CA LEU A 212 16.50 -20.31 22.87
C LEU A 212 16.51 -21.85 22.93
N PRO A 213 16.82 -22.54 21.82
CA PRO A 213 16.88 -23.99 21.79
C PRO A 213 17.72 -24.55 22.95
N ARG A 214 17.18 -25.59 23.62
CA ARG A 214 17.76 -26.26 24.80
C ARG A 214 17.69 -25.47 26.13
N ALA A 215 17.14 -24.26 26.14
CA ALA A 215 16.78 -23.59 27.39
C ALA A 215 15.49 -24.17 27.98
N GLU A 216 15.27 -23.91 29.26
CA GLU A 216 14.01 -24.24 29.93
C GLU A 216 12.84 -23.50 29.27
N GLY A 217 11.74 -24.21 29.00
CA GLY A 217 10.59 -23.67 28.29
C GLY A 217 10.73 -23.55 26.77
N ALA A 218 11.85 -23.98 26.18
CA ALA A 218 12.02 -24.00 24.73
C ALA A 218 11.17 -25.10 24.06
N PRO A 219 10.67 -24.88 22.83
CA PRO A 219 9.97 -25.88 22.02
C PRO A 219 10.80 -27.16 21.88
N GLN A 220 10.16 -28.30 22.09
CA GLN A 220 10.81 -29.60 22.03
C GLN A 220 10.54 -30.29 20.69
N PRO A 221 11.55 -30.92 20.07
CA PRO A 221 11.36 -31.69 18.85
C PRO A 221 10.55 -32.95 19.12
N THR A 222 9.86 -33.43 18.08
CA THR A 222 9.21 -34.74 18.11
C THR A 222 10.24 -35.88 18.12
N LYS A 223 9.83 -37.07 18.57
CA LYS A 223 10.71 -38.27 18.55
C LYS A 223 11.22 -38.60 17.16
N SER A 224 10.41 -38.37 16.12
CA SER A 224 10.80 -38.54 14.71
C SER A 224 11.88 -37.54 14.29
N GLU A 225 11.73 -36.27 14.65
CA GLU A 225 12.71 -35.24 14.30
C GLU A 225 14.05 -35.45 15.00
N LEU A 226 14.05 -35.92 16.25
CA LEU A 226 15.28 -36.31 16.96
C LEU A 226 15.99 -37.46 16.26
N SER A 227 15.26 -38.46 15.77
CA SER A 227 15.84 -39.60 15.04
C SER A 227 16.42 -39.20 13.68
N GLU A 228 15.81 -38.23 12.99
CA GLU A 228 16.21 -37.84 11.64
C GLU A 228 17.31 -36.77 11.63
N TYR A 229 17.24 -35.80 12.56
CA TYR A 229 18.09 -34.59 12.54
C TYR A 229 19.04 -34.48 13.73
N GLY A 230 18.97 -35.40 14.70
CA GLY A 230 19.84 -35.43 15.87
C GLY A 230 19.85 -34.10 16.61
N ASP A 231 21.04 -33.54 16.83
CA ASP A 231 21.24 -32.27 17.54
C ASP A 231 20.53 -31.08 16.91
N GLN A 232 20.34 -31.08 15.59
CA GLN A 232 19.68 -29.99 14.86
C GLN A 232 18.15 -30.01 15.05
N ALA A 233 17.58 -31.06 15.63
CA ALA A 233 16.14 -31.19 15.84
C ALA A 233 15.60 -30.07 16.74
N HIS A 234 16.34 -29.68 17.79
CA HIS A 234 15.93 -28.58 18.69
C HIS A 234 15.84 -27.24 17.96
N ASP A 235 16.82 -26.93 17.11
CA ASP A 235 16.81 -25.70 16.31
C ASP A 235 15.65 -25.71 15.31
N ARG A 236 15.36 -26.85 14.69
CA ARG A 236 14.25 -27.00 13.74
C ARG A 236 12.89 -26.82 14.42
N ALA A 237 12.70 -27.40 15.61
CA ALA A 237 11.47 -27.24 16.38
C ALA A 237 11.24 -25.77 16.76
N TRP A 238 12.28 -25.10 17.26
CA TRP A 238 12.23 -23.66 17.59
C TRP A 238 11.92 -22.81 16.35
N VAL A 239 12.61 -23.04 15.24
CA VAL A 239 12.41 -22.32 13.97
C VAL A 239 11.00 -22.52 13.44
N SER A 240 10.45 -23.74 13.54
CA SER A 240 9.08 -24.06 13.14
C SER A 240 8.07 -23.26 13.96
N GLU A 241 8.22 -23.27 15.29
CA GLU A 241 7.34 -22.53 16.21
C GLU A 241 7.34 -21.03 15.93
N VAL A 242 8.52 -20.40 15.81
CA VAL A 242 8.64 -18.98 15.47
C VAL A 242 8.08 -18.66 14.09
N THR A 243 8.23 -19.57 13.12
CA THR A 243 7.64 -19.39 11.78
C THR A 243 6.12 -19.42 11.84
N THR A 244 5.53 -20.31 12.64
CA THR A 244 4.08 -20.39 12.87
C THR A 244 3.55 -19.13 13.57
N MET A 245 4.22 -18.66 14.62
CA MET A 245 3.86 -17.39 15.28
C MET A 245 3.91 -16.21 14.30
N LEU A 246 4.95 -16.14 13.47
CA LEU A 246 5.06 -15.11 12.43
C LEU A 246 3.96 -15.20 11.38
N GLN A 247 3.53 -16.42 11.01
CA GLN A 247 2.40 -16.61 10.09
C GLN A 247 1.11 -16.03 10.68
N THR A 248 0.83 -16.31 11.96
CA THR A 248 -0.35 -15.75 12.63
C THR A 248 -0.28 -14.23 12.70
N GLU A 249 0.88 -13.67 13.06
CA GLU A 249 1.07 -12.22 13.10
C GLU A 249 0.90 -11.58 11.71
N LEU A 250 1.48 -12.16 10.65
CA LEU A 250 1.31 -11.62 9.29
C LEU A 250 -0.14 -11.72 8.79
N ASN A 251 -0.87 -12.77 9.14
CA ASN A 251 -2.30 -12.90 8.81
C ASN A 251 -3.15 -11.86 9.55
N ARG A 252 -2.87 -11.65 10.85
CA ARG A 252 -3.53 -10.64 11.67
C ARG A 252 -3.32 -9.24 11.10
N ILE A 253 -2.06 -8.85 10.84
CA ILE A 253 -1.75 -7.49 10.38
C ILE A 253 -2.17 -7.24 8.93
N SER A 254 -2.23 -8.25 8.06
CA SER A 254 -2.70 -8.08 6.67
C SER A 254 -4.23 -7.97 6.58
N HIS A 255 -4.93 -8.23 7.69
CA HIS A 255 -6.38 -8.44 7.75
C HIS A 255 -6.80 -9.55 6.80
N ALA A 256 -6.10 -10.69 6.86
CA ALA A 256 -6.37 -11.88 6.06
C ALA A 256 -7.86 -12.28 6.19
N GLN A 257 -8.46 -12.59 5.05
CA GLN A 257 -9.81 -13.15 4.91
C GLN A 257 -9.76 -14.37 3.99
N GLU A 258 -10.80 -15.19 4.00
CA GLU A 258 -10.88 -16.37 3.12
C GLU A 258 -11.01 -15.96 1.64
N SER A 259 -11.76 -14.89 1.37
CA SER A 259 -11.94 -14.36 0.02
C SER A 259 -11.81 -12.83 -0.08
N TRP A 260 -11.60 -12.35 -1.31
CA TRP A 260 -11.64 -10.92 -1.62
C TRP A 260 -13.04 -10.31 -1.42
N GLU A 261 -14.09 -11.11 -1.57
CA GLU A 261 -15.47 -10.69 -1.32
C GLU A 261 -15.68 -10.38 0.16
N ASP A 262 -15.26 -11.28 1.05
CA ASP A 262 -15.38 -11.08 2.51
C ASP A 262 -14.61 -9.86 2.96
N ARG A 263 -13.40 -9.67 2.41
CA ARG A 263 -12.63 -8.44 2.61
C ARG A 263 -13.43 -7.22 2.19
N GLU A 264 -14.04 -7.22 1.00
CA GLU A 264 -14.87 -6.11 0.56
C GLU A 264 -16.07 -5.85 1.50
N LEU A 265 -16.72 -6.91 2.00
CA LEU A 265 -17.83 -6.81 2.95
C LEU A 265 -17.40 -6.13 4.25
N VAL A 266 -16.29 -6.54 4.86
CA VAL A 266 -15.72 -5.90 6.06
C VAL A 266 -15.46 -4.40 5.83
N TRP A 267 -14.84 -4.05 4.70
CA TRP A 267 -14.54 -2.65 4.37
C TRP A 267 -15.79 -1.79 4.13
N ARG A 268 -16.88 -2.40 3.66
CA ARG A 268 -18.19 -1.77 3.49
C ARG A 268 -18.96 -1.66 4.80
N ALA A 269 -18.94 -2.69 5.64
CA ALA A 269 -19.55 -2.67 6.97
C ALA A 269 -18.95 -1.55 7.83
N ARG A 270 -17.61 -1.47 7.86
CA ARG A 270 -16.90 -0.32 8.45
C ARG A 270 -17.38 1.02 7.91
N ARG A 271 -17.62 1.13 6.59
CA ARG A 271 -18.10 2.39 5.99
C ARG A 271 -19.47 2.76 6.51
N MET A 272 -20.35 1.77 6.68
CA MET A 272 -21.69 1.93 7.19
C MET A 272 -21.66 2.44 8.64
N ILE A 273 -20.89 1.78 9.50
CA ILE A 273 -20.73 2.12 10.91
C ILE A 273 -20.14 3.53 11.07
N HIS A 274 -19.07 3.85 10.34
CA HIS A 274 -18.47 5.19 10.33
C HIS A 274 -19.49 6.27 9.98
N THR A 275 -20.32 5.97 8.97
CA THR A 275 -21.32 6.90 8.49
C THR A 275 -22.33 7.21 9.59
N ILE A 276 -22.84 6.23 10.33
CA ILE A 276 -23.76 6.48 11.45
C ILE A 276 -23.07 7.19 12.62
N ARG A 277 -21.90 6.71 13.05
CA ARG A 277 -21.17 7.29 14.20
C ARG A 277 -20.80 8.77 13.99
N SER A 278 -20.54 9.18 12.74
CA SER A 278 -20.20 10.57 12.43
C SER A 278 -21.40 11.54 12.41
N GLY A 279 -22.64 11.05 12.57
CA GLY A 279 -23.84 11.88 12.55
C GLY A 279 -24.00 12.70 11.26
N GLU A 280 -24.41 13.96 11.37
CA GLU A 280 -24.62 14.85 10.22
C GLU A 280 -23.31 15.32 9.55
N ASN A 281 -22.21 15.36 10.29
CA ASN A 281 -20.92 15.86 9.81
C ASN A 281 -19.96 14.72 9.46
N VAL A 282 -20.30 13.91 8.45
CA VAL A 282 -19.40 12.84 7.96
C VAL A 282 -18.15 13.45 7.36
N SER A 283 -17.06 13.44 8.12
CA SER A 283 -15.73 13.79 7.63
C SER A 283 -15.14 12.64 6.83
N LYS A 284 -14.22 12.99 5.92
CA LYS A 284 -13.33 12.00 5.34
C LYS A 284 -12.34 11.59 6.41
N ILE A 285 -12.28 10.29 6.67
CA ILE A 285 -11.25 9.69 7.52
C ILE A 285 -9.98 9.47 6.73
N ASN A 286 -8.87 9.51 7.43
CA ASN A 286 -7.58 9.10 6.91
C ASN A 286 -7.58 7.58 6.66
N TYR A 287 -6.62 7.10 5.88
CA TYR A 287 -6.59 5.72 5.47
C TYR A 287 -6.19 4.79 6.62
N ASN A 288 -5.28 5.21 7.50
CA ASN A 288 -4.96 4.50 8.74
C ASN A 288 -6.18 4.31 9.65
N GLU A 289 -6.99 5.35 9.86
CA GLU A 289 -8.25 5.27 10.62
C GLU A 289 -9.23 4.29 9.95
N ALA A 290 -9.27 4.27 8.62
CA ALA A 290 -10.09 3.32 7.88
C ALA A 290 -9.59 1.87 8.04
N ILE A 291 -8.28 1.65 8.13
CA ILE A 291 -7.69 0.34 8.40
C ILE A 291 -8.05 -0.10 9.81
N LEU A 292 -7.84 0.74 10.83
CA LEU A 292 -8.24 0.43 12.21
C LEU A 292 -9.73 0.08 12.31
N GLY A 293 -10.60 0.86 11.67
CA GLY A 293 -12.02 0.54 11.61
C GLY A 293 -12.31 -0.82 10.94
N SER A 294 -11.53 -1.20 9.93
CA SER A 294 -11.64 -2.53 9.29
C SER A 294 -11.18 -3.64 10.23
N ARG A 295 -10.08 -3.42 10.97
CA ARG A 295 -9.56 -4.36 11.99
C ARG A 295 -10.61 -4.65 13.06
N ARG A 296 -11.28 -3.59 13.55
CA ARG A 296 -12.38 -3.69 14.53
C ARG A 296 -13.56 -4.51 14.04
N VAL A 297 -14.00 -4.29 12.80
CA VAL A 297 -15.12 -5.04 12.22
C VAL A 297 -14.75 -6.51 12.05
N ARG A 298 -13.53 -6.80 11.56
CA ARG A 298 -13.01 -8.17 11.44
C ARG A 298 -12.99 -8.87 12.80
N ALA A 299 -12.40 -8.24 13.83
CA ALA A 299 -12.31 -8.81 15.17
C ALA A 299 -13.69 -9.10 15.77
N ALA A 300 -14.64 -8.16 15.65
CA ALA A 300 -16.00 -8.35 16.13
C ALA A 300 -16.74 -9.48 15.38
N TRP A 301 -16.61 -9.54 14.06
CA TRP A 301 -17.26 -10.57 13.23
C TRP A 301 -16.71 -11.97 13.55
N GLN A 302 -15.38 -12.13 13.61
CA GLN A 302 -14.75 -13.41 13.98
C GLN A 302 -15.09 -13.85 15.41
N TYR A 303 -15.15 -12.91 16.35
CA TYR A 303 -15.56 -13.22 17.72
C TYR A 303 -17.00 -13.76 17.75
N LEU A 304 -17.92 -13.09 17.06
CA LEU A 304 -19.33 -13.49 17.02
C LEU A 304 -19.55 -14.77 16.23
N SER A 305 -18.80 -15.03 15.15
CA SER A 305 -18.95 -16.28 14.41
C SER A 305 -18.66 -17.51 15.28
N VAL A 306 -17.81 -17.37 16.30
CA VAL A 306 -17.50 -18.43 17.27
C VAL A 306 -18.51 -18.49 18.43
N HIS A 307 -18.95 -17.33 18.95
CA HIS A 307 -19.78 -17.27 20.16
C HIS A 307 -21.30 -17.23 19.89
N ASP A 308 -21.72 -16.77 18.72
CA ASP A 308 -23.11 -16.62 18.28
C ASP A 308 -23.18 -16.76 16.74
N ALA A 309 -22.91 -17.98 16.27
CA ALA A 309 -22.82 -18.29 14.84
C ALA A 309 -24.12 -17.98 14.10
N GLN A 310 -25.28 -18.31 14.70
CA GLN A 310 -26.59 -18.10 14.08
C GLN A 310 -26.85 -16.61 13.84
N ARG A 311 -26.68 -15.75 14.86
CA ARG A 311 -26.89 -14.32 14.69
C ARG A 311 -25.90 -13.71 13.70
N THR A 312 -24.67 -14.22 13.68
CA THR A 312 -23.64 -13.76 12.74
C THR A 312 -24.05 -14.05 11.30
N GLU A 313 -24.52 -15.26 11.02
CA GLU A 313 -25.01 -15.67 9.69
C GLU A 313 -26.21 -14.81 9.26
N GLU A 314 -27.18 -14.57 10.16
CA GLU A 314 -28.34 -13.72 9.87
C GLU A 314 -27.95 -12.27 9.51
N ILE A 315 -27.02 -11.67 10.26
CA ILE A 315 -26.53 -10.31 9.99
C ILE A 315 -25.74 -10.27 8.69
N GLU A 316 -24.92 -11.28 8.44
CA GLU A 316 -24.13 -11.40 7.23
C GLU A 316 -25.02 -11.52 5.99
N GLU A 317 -26.05 -12.36 6.03
CA GLU A 317 -27.03 -12.51 4.94
C GLU A 317 -27.76 -11.19 4.68
N LYS A 318 -28.30 -10.53 5.72
CA LYS A 318 -28.93 -9.21 5.60
C LYS A 318 -27.98 -8.18 4.99
N PHE A 319 -26.71 -8.22 5.38
CA PHE A 319 -25.70 -7.32 4.86
C PHE A 319 -25.36 -7.60 3.40
N LYS A 320 -25.18 -8.86 3.00
CA LYS A 320 -24.94 -9.28 1.61
C LYS A 320 -26.11 -8.90 0.71
N LEU A 321 -27.36 -9.12 1.15
CA LEU A 321 -28.56 -8.71 0.42
C LEU A 321 -28.62 -7.18 0.23
N HIS A 322 -28.42 -6.41 1.31
CA HIS A 322 -28.38 -4.94 1.24
C HIS A 322 -27.24 -4.46 0.34
N HIS A 323 -26.08 -5.12 0.38
CA HIS A 323 -24.95 -4.83 -0.48
C HIS A 323 -25.30 -5.02 -1.95
N ASN A 324 -25.87 -6.16 -2.32
CA ASN A 324 -26.24 -6.50 -3.69
C ASN A 324 -27.28 -5.52 -4.23
N GLU A 325 -28.25 -5.10 -3.40
CA GLU A 325 -29.22 -4.07 -3.75
C GLU A 325 -28.54 -2.73 -4.04
N MET A 326 -27.60 -2.30 -3.18
CA MET A 326 -26.81 -1.08 -3.38
C MET A 326 -25.94 -1.12 -4.65
N GLU A 327 -25.42 -2.28 -5.01
CA GLU A 327 -24.66 -2.48 -6.27
C GLU A 327 -25.55 -2.40 -7.50
N ARG A 328 -26.69 -3.11 -7.46
CA ARG A 328 -27.71 -3.13 -8.52
C ARG A 328 -28.18 -1.72 -8.84
N ILE A 329 -28.48 -0.94 -7.80
CA ILE A 329 -28.85 0.46 -7.95
C ILE A 329 -27.64 1.37 -8.10
N GLN A 330 -26.39 0.90 -8.16
CA GLN A 330 -25.16 1.70 -8.29
C GLN A 330 -25.09 2.91 -7.33
N LEU A 331 -25.26 2.67 -6.04
CA LEU A 331 -25.13 3.69 -5.00
C LEU A 331 -24.06 3.32 -3.99
N ARG A 332 -23.49 4.35 -3.38
CA ARG A 332 -22.55 4.20 -2.26
C ARG A 332 -23.24 4.62 -0.96
N SER A 333 -22.82 4.05 0.17
CA SER A 333 -23.44 4.31 1.49
C SER A 333 -23.53 5.81 1.85
N TRP A 334 -22.49 6.60 1.56
CA TRP A 334 -22.49 8.05 1.82
C TRP A 334 -23.38 8.85 0.85
N GLU A 335 -23.83 8.24 -0.25
CA GLU A 335 -24.73 8.89 -1.21
C GLU A 335 -26.17 8.96 -0.69
N LEU A 336 -26.55 8.08 0.25
CA LEU A 336 -27.88 8.05 0.87
C LEU A 336 -28.13 9.25 1.82
N LYS A 337 -27.06 9.80 2.41
CA LYS A 337 -27.16 10.96 3.32
C LYS A 337 -27.52 12.26 2.61
N ASP A 338 -28.07 13.23 3.35
CA ASP A 338 -28.33 14.58 2.86
C ASP A 338 -29.15 14.64 1.56
N ARG A 339 -30.07 13.68 1.35
CA ARG A 339 -30.87 13.59 0.11
C ARG A 339 -31.51 14.95 -0.23
N LYS A 340 -32.15 15.61 0.74
CA LYS A 340 -32.79 16.93 0.58
C LYS A 340 -31.82 18.00 0.05
N LYS A 341 -30.59 18.06 0.58
CA LYS A 341 -29.55 19.00 0.14
C LYS A 341 -29.03 18.65 -1.25
N LYS A 342 -28.86 17.36 -1.54
CA LYS A 342 -28.38 16.86 -2.83
C LYS A 342 -29.35 17.12 -3.97
N ILE A 343 -30.67 17.01 -3.74
CA ILE A 343 -31.71 17.28 -4.75
C ILE A 343 -32.09 18.77 -4.88
N SER A 344 -31.49 19.66 -4.08
CA SER A 344 -31.82 21.10 -4.13
C SER A 344 -31.45 21.75 -5.47
N LYS A 345 -32.21 22.77 -5.88
CA LYS A 345 -31.91 23.58 -7.09
C LYS A 345 -30.52 24.23 -7.00
N LYS A 346 -30.12 24.71 -5.82
CA LYS A 346 -28.79 25.28 -5.56
C LYS A 346 -27.67 24.28 -5.83
N SER A 347 -27.83 23.03 -5.39
CA SER A 347 -26.87 21.96 -5.67
C SER A 347 -26.78 21.65 -7.17
N PHE A 348 -27.89 21.64 -7.89
CA PHE A 348 -27.89 21.46 -9.34
C PHE A 348 -27.10 22.56 -10.05
N VAL A 349 -27.47 23.83 -9.84
CA VAL A 349 -26.82 24.99 -10.48
C VAL A 349 -25.31 25.02 -10.18
N LYS A 350 -24.93 24.79 -8.93
CA LYS A 350 -23.52 24.72 -8.52
C LYS A 350 -22.74 23.64 -9.28
N ASN A 351 -23.26 22.41 -9.31
CA ASN A 351 -22.56 21.31 -9.97
C ASN A 351 -22.56 21.50 -11.50
N PHE A 352 -23.63 22.02 -12.08
CA PHE A 352 -23.69 22.34 -13.51
C PHE A 352 -22.66 23.40 -13.89
N ALA A 353 -22.56 24.49 -13.13
CA ALA A 353 -21.57 25.54 -13.36
C ALA A 353 -20.13 25.00 -13.25
N PHE A 354 -19.81 24.18 -12.25
CA PHE A 354 -18.50 23.55 -12.14
C PHE A 354 -18.21 22.56 -13.27
N TRP A 355 -19.21 21.81 -13.71
CA TRP A 355 -19.10 20.89 -14.83
C TRP A 355 -18.80 21.67 -16.12
N LEU A 356 -19.60 22.68 -16.43
CA LEU A 356 -19.41 23.52 -17.62
C LEU A 356 -18.06 24.23 -17.60
N TRP A 357 -17.71 24.89 -16.49
CA TRP A 357 -16.40 25.55 -16.33
C TRP A 357 -15.25 24.56 -16.54
N SER A 358 -15.29 23.39 -15.91
CA SER A 358 -14.23 22.39 -16.06
C SER A 358 -14.14 21.88 -17.50
N ALA A 359 -15.29 21.64 -18.15
CA ALA A 359 -15.35 21.19 -19.54
C ALA A 359 -14.76 22.23 -20.50
N SER A 360 -15.09 23.51 -20.33
CA SER A 360 -14.56 24.61 -21.15
C SER A 360 -13.03 24.70 -21.06
N TRP A 361 -12.46 24.67 -19.86
CA TRP A 361 -10.99 24.67 -19.68
C TRP A 361 -10.35 23.39 -20.20
N MET A 362 -11.08 22.28 -20.20
CA MET A 362 -10.59 21.03 -20.74
C MET A 362 -10.48 21.02 -22.27
N LEU A 363 -11.08 21.97 -23.00
CA LEU A 363 -10.87 22.13 -24.44
C LEU A 363 -9.65 23.02 -24.78
N GLY A 364 -9.05 23.66 -23.77
CA GLY A 364 -7.97 24.62 -23.95
C GLY A 364 -6.55 24.02 -23.94
N PHE A 365 -5.57 24.92 -23.99
CA PHE A 365 -4.13 24.62 -24.06
C PHE A 365 -3.64 23.64 -22.99
N VAL A 366 -4.18 23.71 -21.77
CA VAL A 366 -3.78 22.83 -20.65
C VAL A 366 -4.05 21.36 -20.96
N THR A 367 -5.22 21.02 -21.51
CA THR A 367 -5.54 19.62 -21.82
C THR A 367 -4.78 19.14 -23.04
N TRP A 368 -4.70 19.93 -24.11
CA TRP A 368 -3.98 19.50 -25.31
C TRP A 368 -2.50 19.27 -25.02
N SER A 369 -1.85 20.18 -24.28
CA SER A 369 -0.48 19.98 -23.83
C SER A 369 -0.34 18.74 -22.93
N ALA A 370 -1.29 18.49 -22.02
CA ALA A 370 -1.28 17.28 -21.20
C ALA A 370 -1.46 16.00 -22.04
N MET A 371 -2.36 16.00 -23.03
CA MET A 371 -2.60 14.84 -23.90
C MET A 371 -1.39 14.53 -24.77
N ILE A 372 -0.75 15.54 -25.35
CA ILE A 372 0.50 15.36 -26.11
C ILE A 372 1.59 14.81 -25.19
N ALA A 373 1.77 15.41 -24.01
CA ALA A 373 2.83 15.03 -23.09
C ALA A 373 2.63 13.66 -22.41
N THR A 374 1.40 13.13 -22.35
CA THR A 374 1.10 11.94 -21.53
C THR A 374 0.43 10.80 -22.29
N GLY A 375 -0.29 11.09 -23.38
CA GLY A 375 -1.09 10.11 -24.10
C GLY A 375 -0.26 8.99 -24.71
N VAL A 376 0.84 9.34 -25.38
CA VAL A 376 1.72 8.36 -26.02
C VAL A 376 2.39 7.44 -25.00
N PRO A 377 3.09 7.94 -23.95
CA PRO A 377 3.62 7.09 -22.89
C PRO A 377 2.56 6.21 -22.22
N TYR A 378 1.38 6.77 -21.94
CA TYR A 378 0.28 6.02 -21.35
C TYR A 378 -0.12 4.81 -22.19
N MET A 379 -0.24 4.99 -23.51
CA MET A 379 -0.60 3.90 -24.43
C MET A 379 0.49 2.83 -24.50
N PHE A 380 1.77 3.22 -24.54
CA PHE A 380 2.88 2.26 -24.50
C PHE A 380 2.94 1.51 -23.16
N VAL A 381 2.79 2.19 -22.02
CA VAL A 381 2.71 1.54 -20.71
C VAL A 381 1.56 0.54 -20.70
N ARG A 382 0.38 0.93 -21.18
CA ARG A 382 -0.79 0.04 -21.27
C ARG A 382 -0.49 -1.18 -22.14
N LEU A 383 0.09 -0.99 -23.31
CA LEU A 383 0.47 -2.06 -24.24
C LEU A 383 1.44 -3.06 -23.57
N PHE A 384 2.57 -2.58 -23.05
CA PHE A 384 3.59 -3.43 -22.45
C PHE A 384 3.07 -4.17 -21.20
N VAL A 385 2.26 -3.50 -20.38
CA VAL A 385 1.61 -4.15 -19.23
C VAL A 385 0.63 -5.20 -19.71
N SER A 386 -0.23 -4.93 -20.70
CA SER A 386 -1.19 -5.92 -21.21
C SER A 386 -0.52 -7.14 -21.82
N MET A 387 0.59 -6.95 -22.53
CA MET A 387 1.35 -8.05 -23.14
C MET A 387 1.92 -8.99 -22.07
N LYS A 388 2.39 -8.46 -20.94
CA LYS A 388 2.97 -9.26 -19.86
C LYS A 388 1.95 -9.81 -18.87
N ALA A 389 0.91 -9.04 -18.55
CA ALA A 389 -0.14 -9.39 -17.59
C ALA A 389 -1.11 -10.47 -18.11
N SER A 390 -1.00 -10.86 -19.38
CA SER A 390 -1.71 -12.03 -19.94
C SER A 390 -1.29 -13.34 -19.26
N LYS A 391 -0.09 -13.39 -18.66
CA LYS A 391 0.37 -14.53 -17.87
C LYS A 391 0.03 -14.34 -16.40
N GLU A 392 -0.53 -15.37 -15.77
CA GLU A 392 -0.95 -15.35 -14.35
C GLU A 392 0.19 -14.96 -13.41
N GLU A 393 1.40 -15.50 -13.66
CA GLU A 393 2.63 -15.23 -12.90
C GLU A 393 2.98 -13.73 -12.79
N ASN A 394 2.51 -12.89 -13.72
CA ASN A 394 2.85 -11.48 -13.76
C ASN A 394 1.77 -10.57 -13.16
N LYS A 395 0.61 -11.12 -12.75
CA LYS A 395 -0.51 -10.31 -12.24
C LYS A 395 -0.15 -9.57 -10.95
N ALA A 396 0.54 -10.22 -10.02
CA ALA A 396 1.03 -9.58 -8.80
C ALA A 396 1.97 -8.38 -9.10
N GLY A 397 2.67 -8.41 -10.23
CA GLY A 397 3.62 -7.37 -10.65
C GLY A 397 3.03 -6.19 -11.42
N ILE A 398 1.71 -6.12 -11.67
CA ILE A 398 1.10 -5.10 -12.55
C ILE A 398 1.44 -3.67 -12.11
N GLY A 399 1.30 -3.37 -10.81
CA GLY A 399 1.61 -2.05 -10.25
C GLY A 399 3.08 -1.68 -10.46
N SER A 400 3.97 -2.64 -10.20
CA SER A 400 5.42 -2.49 -10.39
C SER A 400 5.79 -2.22 -11.85
N MET A 401 5.18 -2.95 -12.80
CA MET A 401 5.41 -2.74 -14.23
C MET A 401 4.93 -1.37 -14.70
N LYS A 402 3.72 -0.96 -14.29
CA LYS A 402 3.20 0.39 -14.58
C LYS A 402 4.17 1.46 -14.10
N LEU A 403 4.67 1.32 -12.86
CA LEU A 403 5.60 2.27 -12.27
C LEU A 403 6.93 2.32 -13.04
N LEU A 404 7.58 1.17 -13.25
CA LEU A 404 8.87 1.08 -13.93
C LEU A 404 8.82 1.61 -15.37
N TYR A 405 7.82 1.20 -16.14
CA TYR A 405 7.64 1.70 -17.50
C TYR A 405 7.33 3.20 -17.51
N SER A 406 6.59 3.71 -16.52
CA SER A 406 6.31 5.15 -16.45
C SER A 406 7.57 5.97 -16.14
N VAL A 407 8.41 5.53 -15.20
CA VAL A 407 9.66 6.21 -14.86
C VAL A 407 10.64 6.24 -16.03
N GLY A 408 10.63 5.22 -16.89
CA GLY A 408 11.45 5.19 -18.11
C GLY A 408 10.86 6.02 -19.27
N LEU A 409 9.60 5.78 -19.63
CA LEU A 409 9.01 6.29 -20.88
C LEU A 409 8.64 7.78 -20.81
N TYR A 410 8.10 8.26 -19.68
CA TYR A 410 7.63 9.65 -19.60
C TYR A 410 8.76 10.67 -19.76
N PRO A 411 9.91 10.58 -19.05
CA PRO A 411 10.99 11.55 -19.22
C PRO A 411 11.57 11.57 -20.63
N ILE A 412 11.73 10.39 -21.26
CA ILE A 412 12.21 10.28 -22.65
C ILE A 412 11.25 10.98 -23.60
N TRP A 413 9.94 10.72 -23.45
CA TRP A 413 8.92 11.34 -24.27
C TRP A 413 8.82 12.84 -24.05
N TRP A 414 8.89 13.30 -22.79
CA TRP A 414 8.89 14.73 -22.46
C TRP A 414 10.07 15.46 -23.07
N LEU A 415 11.26 14.87 -23.02
CA LEU A 415 12.46 15.43 -23.66
C LEU A 415 12.28 15.50 -25.17
N PHE A 416 11.80 14.42 -25.79
CA PHE A 416 11.50 14.38 -27.23
C PHE A 416 10.50 15.47 -27.63
N CYS A 417 9.35 15.55 -26.95
CA CYS A 417 8.33 16.57 -27.23
C CYS A 417 8.85 17.99 -26.97
N ALA A 418 9.62 18.20 -25.90
CA ALA A 418 10.19 19.50 -25.58
C ALA A 418 11.11 20.00 -26.68
N ILE A 419 12.06 19.16 -27.13
CA ILE A 419 13.02 19.52 -28.18
C ILE A 419 12.31 19.73 -29.52
N THR A 420 11.44 18.78 -29.91
CA THR A 420 10.76 18.84 -31.21
C THR A 420 9.80 20.03 -31.31
N LEU A 421 8.97 20.26 -30.28
CA LEU A 421 8.03 21.39 -30.27
C LEU A 421 8.74 22.73 -30.03
N GLY A 422 9.77 22.76 -29.18
CA GLY A 422 10.56 23.97 -28.99
C GLY A 422 11.23 24.42 -30.28
N TRP A 423 11.85 23.50 -31.01
CA TRP A 423 12.40 23.77 -32.34
C TRP A 423 11.31 24.18 -33.33
N PHE A 424 10.19 23.44 -33.40
CA PHE A 424 9.11 23.74 -34.34
C PHE A 424 8.46 25.11 -34.10
N ILE A 425 8.32 25.54 -32.85
CA ILE A 425 7.68 26.81 -32.50
C ILE A 425 8.63 28.01 -32.69
N ALA A 426 9.90 27.87 -32.31
CA ALA A 426 10.79 29.02 -32.12
C ALA A 426 12.06 29.02 -33.00
N SER A 427 12.32 27.96 -33.76
CA SER A 427 13.44 27.96 -34.70
C SER A 427 13.12 28.82 -35.93
N ALA A 428 14.08 29.64 -36.36
CA ALA A 428 13.99 30.41 -37.60
C ALA A 428 13.87 29.50 -38.85
N ASN A 429 14.42 28.28 -38.76
CA ASN A 429 14.37 27.28 -39.84
C ASN A 429 13.10 26.41 -39.79
N SER A 430 12.16 26.70 -38.88
CA SER A 430 10.94 25.93 -38.77
C SER A 430 9.99 26.21 -39.94
N PRO A 431 9.33 25.17 -40.51
CA PRO A 431 8.24 25.35 -41.48
C PRO A 431 7.09 26.22 -40.94
N LEU A 432 6.97 26.36 -39.62
CA LEU A 432 5.93 27.20 -39.02
C LEU A 432 6.09 28.69 -39.38
N GLN A 433 7.32 29.14 -39.64
CA GLN A 433 7.61 30.55 -39.97
C GLN A 433 7.12 30.96 -41.37
N SER A 434 6.83 30.00 -42.26
CA SER A 434 6.29 30.31 -43.59
C SER A 434 4.77 30.54 -43.59
N PHE A 435 4.08 30.37 -42.47
CA PHE A 435 2.63 30.58 -42.36
C PHE A 435 2.31 31.96 -41.77
N GLU A 436 1.49 32.76 -42.46
CA GLU A 436 0.93 34.01 -41.95
C GLU A 436 -0.20 33.71 -40.95
N LEU A 437 0.16 33.43 -39.70
CA LEU A 437 -0.81 33.22 -38.64
C LEU A 437 -1.26 34.57 -38.05
N PRO A 438 -2.58 34.81 -37.91
CA PRO A 438 -3.08 36.05 -37.33
C PRO A 438 -2.72 36.13 -35.84
N GLY A 439 -1.92 37.14 -35.47
CA GLY A 439 -1.63 37.49 -34.08
C GLY A 439 -0.14 37.74 -33.79
N LEU A 440 0.12 38.43 -32.68
CA LEU A 440 1.48 38.80 -32.24
C LEU A 440 2.26 37.64 -31.59
N ILE A 441 1.66 36.44 -31.48
CA ILE A 441 2.17 35.36 -30.64
C ILE A 441 3.38 34.66 -31.27
N LEU A 442 3.32 34.31 -32.55
CA LEU A 442 4.44 33.61 -33.21
C LEU A 442 5.70 34.47 -33.36
N PRO A 443 5.63 35.74 -33.78
CA PRO A 443 6.82 36.59 -33.85
C PRO A 443 7.51 36.76 -32.50
N VAL A 444 6.73 36.88 -31.41
CA VAL A 444 7.28 36.99 -30.05
C VAL A 444 7.94 35.67 -29.60
N LEU A 445 7.34 34.52 -29.92
CA LEU A 445 7.92 33.22 -29.58
C LEU A 445 9.18 32.90 -30.41
N ALA A 446 9.23 33.32 -31.68
CA ALA A 446 10.39 33.17 -32.55
C ALA A 446 11.61 33.99 -32.10
N ALA A 447 11.39 35.06 -31.34
CA ALA A 447 12.47 35.85 -30.74
C ALA A 447 13.18 35.13 -29.57
N ILE A 448 12.55 34.10 -29.00
CA ILE A 448 13.11 33.34 -27.88
C ILE A 448 13.95 32.18 -28.45
N PRO A 449 15.19 31.96 -27.98
CA PRO A 449 15.99 30.81 -28.40
C PRO A 449 15.22 29.50 -28.21
N TRP A 450 15.11 28.68 -29.26
CA TRP A 450 14.28 27.47 -29.23
C TRP A 450 14.69 26.46 -28.15
N ILE A 451 15.98 26.46 -27.74
CA ILE A 451 16.48 25.66 -26.62
C ILE A 451 15.84 26.11 -25.30
N LEU A 452 15.69 27.42 -25.09
CA LEU A 452 15.03 27.97 -23.91
C LEU A 452 13.54 27.63 -23.93
N VAL A 453 12.87 27.71 -25.09
CA VAL A 453 11.48 27.26 -25.24
C VAL A 453 11.35 25.77 -24.92
N SER A 454 12.28 24.94 -25.40
CA SER A 454 12.33 23.50 -25.10
C SER A 454 12.48 23.25 -23.59
N ALA A 455 13.37 23.99 -22.91
CA ALA A 455 13.54 23.88 -21.47
C ALA A 455 12.26 24.26 -20.71
N ILE A 456 11.59 25.35 -21.09
CA ILE A 456 10.30 25.76 -20.52
C ILE A 456 9.25 24.66 -20.71
N LEU A 457 9.15 24.11 -21.92
CA LEU A 457 8.22 23.02 -22.25
C LEU A 457 8.48 21.77 -21.40
N LEU A 458 9.74 21.42 -21.18
CA LEU A 458 10.12 20.27 -20.35
C LEU A 458 9.56 20.37 -18.92
N PHE A 459 9.54 21.58 -18.33
CA PHE A 459 8.92 21.82 -17.03
C PHE A 459 7.39 22.01 -17.12
N TRP A 460 6.88 22.52 -18.24
CA TRP A 460 5.45 22.70 -18.47
C TRP A 460 4.69 21.37 -18.56
N TRP A 461 5.24 20.34 -19.20
CA TRP A 461 4.59 19.03 -19.37
C TRP A 461 4.05 18.40 -18.08
N PRO A 462 4.84 18.23 -17.00
CA PRO A 462 4.31 17.70 -15.75
C PRO A 462 3.30 18.65 -15.08
N VAL A 463 3.44 19.97 -15.27
CA VAL A 463 2.51 20.96 -14.71
C VAL A 463 1.16 20.89 -15.39
N SER A 464 1.12 20.87 -16.72
CA SER A 464 -0.11 20.77 -17.50
C SER A 464 -0.84 19.46 -17.21
N ALA A 465 -0.12 18.34 -17.11
CA ALA A 465 -0.69 17.05 -16.72
C ALA A 465 -1.37 17.11 -15.33
N ARG A 466 -0.72 17.73 -14.34
CA ARG A 466 -1.31 17.93 -12.99
C ARG A 466 -2.54 18.82 -13.02
N LEU A 467 -2.52 19.92 -13.79
CA LEU A 467 -3.65 20.82 -13.94
C LEU A 467 -4.83 20.12 -14.64
N HIS A 468 -4.56 19.36 -15.69
CA HIS A 468 -5.55 18.55 -16.38
C HIS A 468 -6.19 17.53 -15.43
N LEU A 469 -5.41 16.79 -14.62
CA LEU A 469 -5.97 15.86 -13.63
C LEU A 469 -6.86 16.57 -12.60
N LYS A 470 -6.51 17.78 -12.16
CA LYS A 470 -7.35 18.58 -11.26
C LYS A 470 -8.67 19.01 -11.93
N LEU A 471 -8.62 19.43 -13.20
CA LEU A 471 -9.80 19.78 -13.99
C LEU A 471 -10.70 18.56 -14.20
N PHE A 472 -10.13 17.44 -14.64
CA PHE A 472 -10.83 16.18 -14.85
C PHE A 472 -11.47 15.67 -13.55
N GLN A 473 -10.77 15.74 -12.43
CA GLN A 473 -11.33 15.37 -11.13
C GLN A 473 -12.55 16.23 -10.76
N ARG A 474 -12.51 17.55 -11.02
CA ARG A 474 -13.65 18.44 -10.78
C ARG A 474 -14.81 18.10 -11.70
N LEU A 475 -14.55 17.91 -13.00
CA LEU A 475 -15.53 17.50 -14.01
C LEU A 475 -16.24 16.21 -13.61
N CYS A 476 -15.48 15.16 -13.26
CA CYS A 476 -16.06 13.87 -12.86
C CYS A 476 -16.90 13.99 -11.58
N LYS A 477 -16.45 14.78 -10.59
CA LYS A 477 -17.21 14.99 -9.33
C LYS A 477 -18.51 15.74 -9.58
N SER A 478 -18.47 16.83 -10.35
CA SER A 478 -19.67 17.61 -10.66
C SER A 478 -20.66 16.79 -11.49
N TRP A 479 -20.16 16.05 -12.49
CA TRP A 479 -20.96 15.16 -13.31
C TRP A 479 -21.62 14.03 -12.50
N ARG A 480 -20.86 13.38 -11.60
CA ARG A 480 -21.41 12.38 -10.68
C ARG A 480 -22.53 12.97 -9.82
N ASN A 481 -22.34 14.16 -9.27
CA ASN A 481 -23.36 14.82 -8.46
C ASN A 481 -24.61 15.19 -9.28
N LEU A 482 -24.45 15.59 -10.54
CA LEU A 482 -25.58 15.84 -11.44
C LEU A 482 -26.35 14.56 -11.76
N ARG A 483 -25.66 13.47 -12.09
CA ARG A 483 -26.30 12.15 -12.28
C ARG A 483 -27.04 11.70 -11.02
N LEU A 484 -26.42 11.85 -9.85
CA LEU A 484 -27.04 11.53 -8.57
C LEU A 484 -28.29 12.39 -8.33
N TRP A 485 -28.27 13.67 -8.70
CA TRP A 485 -29.44 14.55 -8.59
C TRP A 485 -30.63 14.03 -9.38
N PHE A 486 -30.43 13.58 -10.63
CA PHE A 486 -31.51 13.00 -11.45
C PHE A 486 -31.98 11.67 -10.87
N LYS A 487 -31.06 10.81 -10.47
CA LYS A 487 -31.34 9.50 -9.89
C LYS A 487 -32.17 9.59 -8.61
N LEU A 488 -31.83 10.50 -7.71
CA LEU A 488 -32.58 10.73 -6.47
C LEU A 488 -34.01 11.26 -6.70
N ARG A 489 -34.34 11.67 -7.93
CA ARG A 489 -35.63 12.20 -8.35
C ARG A 489 -36.39 11.30 -9.34
N SER A 490 -35.83 10.16 -9.75
CA SER A 490 -36.43 9.33 -10.81
C SER A 490 -37.73 8.63 -10.40
N GLY A 491 -38.03 8.55 -9.10
CA GLY A 491 -39.18 7.79 -8.57
C GLY A 491 -39.03 6.27 -8.68
N GLN A 492 -37.92 5.77 -9.22
CA GLN A 492 -37.69 4.33 -9.46
C GLN A 492 -37.19 3.55 -8.23
N ILE A 493 -36.85 4.26 -7.15
CA ILE A 493 -36.24 3.69 -5.95
C ILE A 493 -37.08 4.12 -4.75
N GLU A 494 -37.51 3.15 -3.95
CA GLU A 494 -38.16 3.35 -2.66
C GLU A 494 -37.14 3.87 -1.63
N TRP A 495 -36.87 5.17 -1.71
CA TRP A 495 -35.78 5.82 -0.97
C TRP A 495 -35.91 5.70 0.54
N ASP A 496 -37.13 5.83 1.06
CA ASP A 496 -37.36 5.81 2.50
C ASP A 496 -37.14 4.41 3.06
N ALA A 497 -37.58 3.36 2.34
CA ALA A 497 -37.31 1.97 2.68
C ALA A 497 -35.79 1.66 2.62
N LEU A 498 -35.09 2.11 1.57
CA LEU A 498 -33.65 1.90 1.42
C LEU A 498 -32.85 2.59 2.53
N ILE A 499 -33.21 3.84 2.87
CA ILE A 499 -32.55 4.60 3.94
C ILE A 499 -32.82 3.94 5.29
N HIS A 500 -34.05 3.52 5.55
CA HIS A 500 -34.43 2.82 6.76
C HIS A 500 -33.66 1.51 6.92
N ALA A 501 -33.66 0.64 5.90
CA ALA A 501 -32.89 -0.61 5.91
C ALA A 501 -31.39 -0.37 6.16
N HIS A 502 -30.81 0.63 5.50
CA HIS A 502 -29.42 1.00 5.71
C HIS A 502 -29.12 1.47 7.13
N GLN A 503 -30.02 2.28 7.71
CA GLN A 503 -29.88 2.81 9.06
C GLN A 503 -30.03 1.73 10.12
N THR A 504 -31.04 0.86 9.99
CA THR A 504 -31.28 -0.26 10.90
C THR A 504 -30.06 -1.17 10.93
N LEU A 505 -29.59 -1.63 9.76
CA LEU A 505 -28.46 -2.54 9.66
C LEU A 505 -27.16 -1.93 10.23
N ALA A 506 -26.87 -0.67 9.93
CA ALA A 506 -25.68 -0.03 10.50
C ALA A 506 -25.80 0.28 11.99
N THR A 507 -27.01 0.52 12.50
CA THR A 507 -27.24 0.71 13.94
C THR A 507 -27.05 -0.60 14.68
N GLU A 508 -27.56 -1.70 14.12
CA GLU A 508 -27.36 -3.05 14.65
C GLU A 508 -25.87 -3.40 14.70
N MET A 509 -25.13 -3.27 13.60
CA MET A 509 -23.68 -3.51 13.57
C MET A 509 -22.90 -2.58 14.51
N ALA A 510 -23.31 -1.31 14.63
CA ALA A 510 -22.66 -0.37 15.55
C ALA A 510 -22.94 -0.73 17.02
N SER A 511 -24.15 -1.21 17.33
CA SER A 511 -24.55 -1.61 18.68
C SER A 511 -23.75 -2.82 19.18
N ILE A 512 -23.53 -3.79 18.31
CA ILE A 512 -22.64 -4.94 18.55
C ILE A 512 -21.26 -4.45 18.95
N GLY A 513 -20.66 -3.57 18.13
CA GLY A 513 -19.34 -3.03 18.40
C GLY A 513 -19.27 -2.09 19.61
N ASN A 514 -20.39 -1.62 20.15
CA ASN A 514 -20.44 -0.83 21.38
C ASN A 514 -20.46 -1.72 22.64
N GLY A 515 -20.94 -2.96 22.52
CA GLY A 515 -20.93 -3.93 23.63
C GLY A 515 -19.58 -4.62 23.83
N LEU A 516 -18.63 -4.43 22.90
CA LEU A 516 -17.34 -5.10 22.87
C LEU A 516 -16.19 -4.12 23.08
N VAL A 517 -15.11 -4.60 23.69
CA VAL A 517 -13.79 -3.98 23.68
C VAL A 517 -13.07 -4.44 22.40
N LEU A 518 -12.72 -3.50 21.53
CA LEU A 518 -12.20 -3.77 20.18
C LEU A 518 -10.89 -3.01 19.92
N PRO A 519 -10.10 -3.40 18.90
CA PRO A 519 -8.84 -2.74 18.56
C PRO A 519 -8.92 -1.22 18.52
N GLY A 520 -8.01 -0.56 19.24
CA GLY A 520 -7.93 0.89 19.35
C GLY A 520 -8.88 1.53 20.37
N ASP A 521 -9.61 0.74 21.15
CA ASP A 521 -10.27 1.23 22.35
C ASP A 521 -9.25 1.46 23.49
N PRO A 522 -9.51 2.38 24.45
CA PRO A 522 -8.56 2.66 25.55
C PRO A 522 -8.28 1.46 26.46
N ASP A 523 -9.26 0.56 26.56
CA ASP A 523 -9.24 -0.69 27.33
C ASP A 523 -8.79 -1.90 26.50
N TRP A 524 -8.39 -1.70 25.24
CA TRP A 524 -7.91 -2.77 24.38
C TRP A 524 -6.50 -3.21 24.75
N ASN A 525 -6.33 -4.52 24.97
CA ASN A 525 -5.03 -5.17 25.09
C ASN A 525 -4.73 -5.95 23.81
N ASP A 526 -3.63 -5.63 23.13
CA ASP A 526 -3.25 -6.34 21.91
C ASP A 526 -2.98 -7.83 22.18
N PRO A 527 -3.47 -8.74 21.31
CA PRO A 527 -3.33 -10.21 21.48
C PRO A 527 -1.88 -10.60 21.59
N PRO A 528 -1.38 -11.48 22.47
CA PRO A 528 0.05 -11.84 22.56
C PRO A 528 0.58 -12.51 21.28
N SER A 529 1.89 -12.74 21.18
CA SER A 529 2.48 -13.27 19.94
C SER A 529 1.89 -14.63 19.56
N GLY A 530 1.46 -14.76 18.30
CA GLY A 530 0.80 -15.97 17.80
C GLY A 530 -0.71 -16.05 18.06
N LYS A 531 -1.34 -14.98 18.57
CA LYS A 531 -2.80 -14.87 18.76
C LYS A 531 -3.42 -13.84 17.81
N ASP A 532 -4.67 -14.07 17.39
CA ASP A 532 -5.42 -13.13 16.54
C ASP A 532 -6.26 -12.16 17.39
N ASP A 533 -6.72 -11.06 16.79
CA ASP A 533 -7.44 -9.99 17.50
C ASP A 533 -8.73 -10.50 18.15
N TRP A 534 -9.49 -11.36 17.46
CA TRP A 534 -10.79 -11.82 17.96
C TRP A 534 -10.68 -12.61 19.28
N GLU A 535 -9.53 -13.23 19.56
CA GLU A 535 -9.29 -13.98 20.80
C GLU A 535 -9.19 -13.07 22.03
N MET A 536 -8.95 -11.76 21.83
CA MET A 536 -8.88 -10.77 22.90
C MET A 536 -10.13 -9.91 23.03
N VAL A 537 -11.13 -10.15 22.18
CA VAL A 537 -12.39 -9.43 22.25
C VAL A 537 -13.12 -9.83 23.52
N GLN A 538 -13.54 -8.82 24.28
CA GLN A 538 -14.25 -8.98 25.55
C GLN A 538 -15.50 -8.10 25.56
N PHE A 539 -16.48 -8.44 26.40
CA PHE A 539 -17.60 -7.54 26.65
C PHE A 539 -17.14 -6.34 27.47
N ARG A 540 -17.65 -5.15 27.13
CA ARG A 540 -17.44 -3.97 27.97
C ARG A 540 -18.11 -4.18 29.33
N PRO A 541 -17.45 -3.75 30.43
CA PRO A 541 -18.10 -3.70 31.74
C PRO A 541 -19.38 -2.86 31.64
N SER A 542 -20.47 -3.38 32.20
CA SER A 542 -21.80 -2.75 32.20
C SER A 542 -21.85 -1.50 33.06
#